data_AF-A0A7S2Z494-F1
#
_entry.id   AF-A0A7S2Z494-F1
#
_cell.length_a   1.000
_cell.length_b   1.000
_cell.length_c   1.000
_cell.angle_alpha   90.00
_cell.angle_beta   90.00
_cell.angle_gamma   90.00
#
_symmetry.space_group_name_H-M   'P 1'
#
loop_
_entity.id
_entity.type
_entity.pdbx_description
1 polymer ?
#
loop_
_entity_poly.entity_id
_entity_poly.type
_entity_poly.pdbx_seq_one_letter_code
_entity_poly.pdbx_strand_id
1 'polypeptide(L)'
;APRVLGLGPMAGVAGACFPKAQTKGTEFHQLYSTGGDEHVVLEPDTNQVIGLAKYARSFLNDGDAAPSEAVLKRTNLFFTDAMLCGISALALRTNAPTVLRQEALGYGLKANHGGVPLLGSRYTTHPEKAIAANCASTREWDSNGTNFGYNPKLGHTAGEFGHPDFFPVAVAAAQATKRDGKYA
;
A
#
# COMPACT_ATOMS: atom_id res chain seq x y z
N ALA A 1 17.04 -11.09 10.55
CA ALA A 1 16.32 -10.65 11.76
C ALA A 1 14.84 -11.02 11.62
N PRO A 2 14.14 -11.38 12.71
CA PRO A 2 12.70 -11.69 12.65
C PRO A 2 11.93 -10.46 12.15
N ARG A 3 10.89 -10.67 11.35
CA ARG A 3 10.00 -9.59 10.89
C ARG A 3 8.76 -9.56 11.77
N VAL A 4 8.37 -8.37 12.18
CA VAL A 4 7.16 -8.16 12.97
C VAL A 4 6.19 -7.34 12.15
N LEU A 5 4.98 -7.87 11.94
CA LEU A 5 3.88 -7.15 11.29
C LEU A 5 3.02 -6.52 12.38
N GLY A 6 3.00 -5.19 12.44
CA GLY A 6 2.11 -4.45 13.34
C GLY A 6 0.66 -4.57 12.86
N LEU A 7 -0.24 -5.00 13.73
CA LEU A 7 -1.67 -5.06 13.45
C LEU A 7 -2.34 -3.89 14.18
N GLY A 8 -2.93 -2.95 13.43
CA GLY A 8 -3.70 -1.86 14.04
C GLY A 8 -4.93 -2.40 14.80
N PRO A 9 -5.44 -1.67 15.81
CA PRO A 9 -6.58 -2.12 16.59
C PRO A 9 -7.82 -2.26 15.70
N MET A 10 -8.40 -3.45 15.65
CA MET A 10 -9.64 -3.74 14.91
C MET A 10 -10.86 -3.20 15.66
N ALA A 11 -11.79 -2.58 14.94
CA ALA A 11 -13.09 -2.19 15.50
C ALA A 11 -13.94 -3.45 15.75
N GLY A 12 -14.33 -3.67 17.00
CA GLY A 12 -15.21 -4.78 17.38
C GLY A 12 -16.57 -4.62 16.73
N VAL A 13 -16.95 -5.58 15.87
CA VAL A 13 -18.33 -5.72 15.41
C VAL A 13 -18.94 -6.93 16.10
N ALA A 14 -19.89 -6.65 17.00
CA ALA A 14 -20.67 -7.66 17.68
C ALA A 14 -21.66 -8.34 16.71
N GLY A 15 -21.64 -9.67 16.68
CA GLY A 15 -22.82 -10.52 16.51
C GLY A 15 -23.38 -10.75 15.09
N ALA A 16 -23.04 -11.90 14.50
CA ALA A 16 -24.03 -12.76 13.83
C ALA A 16 -23.49 -14.20 13.77
N CYS A 17 -24.18 -15.11 14.47
CA CYS A 17 -23.87 -16.53 14.53
C CYS A 17 -24.34 -17.22 13.24
N PHE A 18 -23.40 -17.74 12.44
CA PHE A 18 -23.69 -18.71 11.38
C PHE A 18 -22.76 -19.92 11.52
N PRO A 19 -23.26 -21.16 11.32
CA PRO A 19 -22.54 -22.36 11.70
C PRO A 19 -21.34 -22.60 10.78
N LYS A 20 -20.15 -22.75 11.38
CA LYS A 20 -18.90 -23.09 10.69
C LYS A 20 -18.97 -24.53 10.17
N ALA A 21 -18.84 -24.70 8.86
CA ALA A 21 -18.51 -26.00 8.27
C ALA A 21 -17.08 -26.39 8.69
N GLN A 22 -16.97 -27.49 9.44
CA GLN A 22 -15.68 -28.08 9.80
C GLN A 22 -15.03 -28.71 8.57
N THR A 23 -13.93 -28.13 8.10
CA THR A 23 -12.99 -28.81 7.19
C THR A 23 -11.74 -29.21 7.96
N LYS A 24 -11.39 -30.51 7.86
CA LYS A 24 -10.26 -31.13 8.54
C LYS A 24 -8.93 -30.68 7.93
N GLY A 25 -7.97 -30.34 8.80
CA GLY A 25 -6.59 -30.82 8.65
C GLY A 25 -5.64 -30.00 7.79
N THR A 26 -5.36 -28.76 8.19
CA THR A 26 -4.00 -28.20 8.20
C THR A 26 -4.02 -27.16 9.32
N GLU A 27 -3.12 -27.24 10.31
CA GLU A 27 -3.05 -26.17 11.31
C GLU A 27 -2.54 -24.90 10.64
N PHE A 28 -3.48 -24.10 10.15
CA PHE A 28 -3.20 -22.80 9.60
C PHE A 28 -2.89 -21.85 10.76
N HIS A 29 -1.60 -21.56 10.97
CA HIS A 29 -1.22 -20.42 11.80
C HIS A 29 -1.87 -19.17 11.21
N GLN A 30 -2.84 -18.63 11.93
CA GLN A 30 -3.60 -17.45 11.56
C GLN A 30 -2.66 -16.24 11.61
N LEU A 31 -2.55 -15.50 10.49
CA LEU A 31 -1.59 -14.38 10.35
C LEU A 31 -2.22 -13.01 10.65
N TYR A 32 -3.42 -13.01 11.20
CA TYR A 32 -4.17 -11.82 11.57
C TYR A 32 -4.89 -12.07 12.89
N SER A 33 -4.84 -11.09 13.78
CA SER A 33 -5.38 -11.20 15.13
C SER A 33 -6.91 -11.16 15.12
N THR A 34 -7.53 -12.14 15.76
CA THR A 34 -8.97 -12.11 16.12
C THR A 34 -9.18 -11.96 17.63
N GLY A 35 -8.14 -11.54 18.36
CA GLY A 35 -8.06 -11.47 19.83
C GLY A 35 -7.01 -10.45 20.32
N GLY A 36 -6.53 -10.58 21.55
CA GLY A 36 -5.67 -9.59 22.23
C GLY A 36 -4.22 -9.45 21.74
N ASP A 37 -3.82 -10.09 20.65
CA ASP A 37 -2.45 -10.01 20.11
C ASP A 37 -2.30 -8.77 19.21
N GLU A 38 -1.32 -7.91 19.50
CA GLU A 38 -1.03 -6.68 18.74
C GLU A 38 -0.18 -6.91 17.47
N HIS A 39 0.50 -8.05 17.35
CA HIS A 39 1.41 -8.32 16.24
C HIS A 39 1.61 -9.82 15.99
N VAL A 40 2.01 -10.16 14.76
CA VAL A 40 2.43 -11.51 14.37
C VAL A 40 3.93 -11.51 14.05
N VAL A 41 4.65 -12.49 14.59
CA VAL A 41 6.09 -12.67 14.37
C VAL A 41 6.31 -13.71 13.28
N LEU A 42 7.09 -13.34 12.25
CA LEU A 42 7.59 -14.26 11.24
C LEU A 42 9.04 -14.62 11.60
N GLU A 43 9.25 -15.85 12.03
CA GLU A 43 10.56 -16.30 12.51
C GLU A 43 11.62 -16.29 11.40
N PRO A 44 12.91 -16.04 11.72
CA PRO A 44 13.97 -15.87 10.72
C PRO A 44 14.27 -17.12 9.91
N ASP A 45 13.98 -18.29 10.46
CA ASP A 45 14.20 -19.61 9.88
C ASP A 45 12.99 -20.12 9.07
N THR A 46 11.98 -19.27 8.87
CA THR A 46 10.79 -19.60 8.08
C THR A 46 10.80 -18.93 6.71
N ASN A 47 10.00 -19.44 5.78
CA ASN A 47 9.74 -18.74 4.52
C ASN A 47 8.77 -17.57 4.75
N GLN A 48 9.32 -16.44 5.17
CA GLN A 48 8.57 -15.21 5.50
C GLN A 48 7.75 -14.69 4.30
N VAL A 49 8.16 -14.98 3.06
CA VAL A 49 7.42 -14.58 1.85
C VAL A 49 6.04 -15.24 1.81
N ILE A 50 5.92 -16.51 2.20
CA ILE A 50 4.63 -17.20 2.28
C ILE A 50 3.72 -16.53 3.31
N GLY A 51 4.28 -16.13 4.46
CA GLY A 51 3.54 -15.40 5.50
C GLY A 51 2.99 -14.07 4.97
N LEU A 52 3.85 -13.24 4.40
CA LEU A 52 3.47 -11.95 3.83
C LEU A 52 2.43 -12.08 2.72
N ALA A 53 2.60 -13.05 1.81
CA ALA A 53 1.66 -13.28 0.72
C ALA A 53 0.28 -13.74 1.21
N LYS A 54 0.24 -14.60 2.23
CA LYS A 54 -1.02 -15.02 2.87
C LYS A 54 -1.73 -13.83 3.51
N TYR A 55 -1.00 -13.01 4.28
CA TYR A 55 -1.56 -11.80 4.88
C TYR A 55 -2.13 -10.85 3.81
N ALA A 56 -1.35 -10.54 2.76
CA ALA A 56 -1.78 -9.67 1.68
C ALA A 56 -3.05 -10.19 0.99
N ARG A 57 -3.15 -11.50 0.75
CA ARG A 57 -4.35 -12.11 0.15
C ARG A 57 -5.56 -11.97 1.06
N SER A 58 -5.43 -12.27 2.35
CA SER A 58 -6.53 -12.14 3.31
C SER A 58 -6.98 -10.68 3.49
N PHE A 59 -6.03 -9.74 3.48
CA PHE A 59 -6.31 -8.30 3.51
C PHE A 59 -7.10 -7.83 2.29
N LEU A 60 -6.68 -8.24 1.07
CA LEU A 60 -7.26 -7.75 -0.18
C LEU A 60 -8.57 -8.44 -0.57
N ASN A 61 -8.71 -9.75 -0.32
CA ASN A 61 -9.82 -10.54 -0.90
C ASN A 61 -10.92 -10.89 0.11
N ASP A 62 -10.56 -11.18 1.36
CA ASP A 62 -11.46 -11.86 2.28
C ASP A 62 -12.14 -10.87 3.25
N GLY A 63 -11.67 -9.62 3.35
CA GLY A 63 -12.19 -8.61 4.28
C GLY A 63 -11.93 -8.90 5.76
N ASP A 64 -11.45 -10.10 6.07
CA ASP A 64 -11.11 -10.60 7.40
C ASP A 64 -9.99 -9.81 8.10
N ALA A 65 -9.21 -9.04 7.33
CA ALA A 65 -8.14 -8.17 7.84
C ALA A 65 -8.35 -6.69 7.46
N ALA A 66 -9.60 -6.22 7.34
CA ALA A 66 -9.91 -4.83 7.00
C ALA A 66 -9.21 -3.84 7.96
N PRO A 67 -8.57 -2.78 7.45
CA PRO A 67 -7.90 -1.80 8.31
C PRO A 67 -8.94 -1.02 9.12
N SER A 68 -8.56 -0.63 10.34
CA SER A 68 -9.43 0.24 11.15
C SER A 68 -9.51 1.65 10.57
N GLU A 69 -10.56 2.38 10.96
CA GLU A 69 -10.78 3.75 10.51
C GLU A 69 -9.60 4.68 10.85
N ALA A 70 -8.93 4.45 11.99
CA ALA A 70 -7.73 5.18 12.36
C ALA A 70 -6.58 4.97 11.36
N VAL A 71 -6.39 3.74 10.88
CA VAL A 71 -5.40 3.41 9.84
C VAL A 71 -5.78 4.08 8.54
N LEU A 72 -7.03 3.95 8.09
CA LEU A 72 -7.51 4.59 6.85
C LEU A 72 -7.33 6.11 6.87
N LYS A 73 -7.67 6.77 7.99
CA LYS A 73 -7.48 8.21 8.16
C LYS A 73 -6.00 8.60 8.07
N ARG A 74 -5.11 7.81 8.68
CA ARG A 74 -3.66 8.05 8.62
C ARG A 74 -3.10 7.83 7.22
N THR A 75 -3.51 6.75 6.55
CA THR A 75 -3.14 6.46 5.16
C THR A 75 -3.58 7.59 4.24
N ASN A 76 -4.80 8.10 4.38
CA ASN A 76 -5.29 9.24 3.59
C ASN A 76 -4.47 10.52 3.82
N LEU A 77 -4.02 10.77 5.05
CA LEU A 77 -3.12 11.89 5.36
C LEU A 77 -1.80 11.75 4.60
N PHE A 78 -1.16 10.58 4.71
CA PHE A 78 0.11 10.28 4.04
C PHE A 78 -0.02 10.33 2.51
N PHE A 79 -1.11 9.80 1.98
CA PHE A 79 -1.41 9.82 0.55
C PHE A 79 -1.57 11.26 0.04
N THR A 80 -2.37 12.07 0.74
CA THR A 80 -2.60 13.47 0.36
C THR A 80 -1.30 14.26 0.34
N ASP A 81 -0.48 14.11 1.39
CA ASP A 81 0.82 14.75 1.51
C ASP A 81 1.78 14.36 0.37
N ALA A 82 1.90 13.05 0.09
CA ALA A 82 2.72 12.56 -1.02
C ALA A 82 2.26 13.09 -2.38
N MET A 83 0.95 13.15 -2.63
CA MET A 83 0.41 13.70 -3.88
C MET A 83 0.68 15.21 -4.02
N LEU A 84 0.56 15.98 -2.93
CA LEU A 84 0.88 17.41 -2.94
C LEU A 84 2.37 17.66 -3.20
N CYS A 85 3.25 16.86 -2.60
CA CYS A 85 4.68 16.87 -2.91
C CYS A 85 4.94 16.55 -4.40
N GLY A 86 4.28 15.53 -4.94
CA GLY A 86 4.42 15.16 -6.34
C GLY A 86 3.96 16.25 -7.31
N ILE A 87 2.80 16.86 -7.04
CA ILE A 87 2.26 17.94 -7.88
C ILE A 87 3.17 19.17 -7.82
N SER A 88 3.68 19.54 -6.66
CA SER A 88 4.59 20.70 -6.55
C SER A 88 5.94 20.45 -7.24
N ALA A 89 6.47 19.22 -7.15
CA ALA A 89 7.70 18.81 -7.86
C ALA A 89 7.54 18.95 -9.38
N LEU A 90 6.38 18.52 -9.90
CA LEU A 90 6.03 18.66 -11.31
C LEU A 90 5.83 20.12 -11.72
N ALA A 91 5.16 20.92 -10.89
CA ALA A 91 4.93 22.34 -11.15
C ALA A 91 6.25 23.13 -11.26
N LEU A 92 7.23 22.78 -10.43
CA LEU A 92 8.57 23.38 -10.44
C LEU A 92 9.53 22.75 -11.45
N ARG A 93 9.08 21.77 -12.25
CA ARG A 93 9.89 21.09 -13.27
C ARG A 93 11.24 20.59 -12.73
N THR A 94 11.18 20.00 -11.55
CA THR A 94 12.32 19.31 -10.93
C THR A 94 12.90 18.23 -11.86
N ASN A 95 14.18 17.92 -11.67
CA ASN A 95 14.97 17.21 -12.68
C ASN A 95 14.44 15.79 -12.93
N ALA A 96 14.41 14.93 -11.90
CA ALA A 96 14.01 13.53 -12.08
C ALA A 96 12.54 13.41 -12.51
N PRO A 97 11.57 14.14 -11.92
CA PRO A 97 10.18 14.10 -12.33
C PRO A 97 9.98 14.57 -13.77
N THR A 98 10.73 15.58 -14.22
CA THR A 98 10.65 16.07 -15.61
C THR A 98 11.16 15.02 -16.59
N VAL A 99 12.34 14.44 -16.34
CA VAL A 99 12.95 13.44 -17.23
C VAL A 99 12.06 12.20 -17.33
N LEU A 100 11.64 11.64 -16.20
CA LEU A 100 10.84 10.41 -16.19
C LEU A 100 9.42 10.63 -16.73
N ARG A 101 8.85 11.81 -16.51
CA ARG A 101 7.56 12.17 -17.15
C ARG A 101 7.70 12.29 -18.66
N GLN A 102 8.74 12.93 -19.16
CA GLN A 102 8.99 13.06 -20.60
C GLN A 102 9.21 11.68 -21.23
N GLU A 103 9.99 10.82 -20.59
CA GLU A 103 10.15 9.43 -21.03
C GLU A 103 8.78 8.74 -21.11
N ALA A 104 7.99 8.79 -20.04
CA ALA A 104 6.70 8.11 -19.99
C ALA A 104 5.69 8.61 -21.06
N LEU A 105 5.75 9.90 -21.42
CA LEU A 105 4.96 10.47 -22.52
C LEU A 105 5.39 9.92 -23.89
N GLY A 106 6.66 9.53 -24.07
CA GLY A 106 7.16 8.85 -25.27
C GLY A 106 6.55 7.46 -25.48
N TYR A 107 6.00 6.84 -24.42
CA TYR A 107 5.29 5.56 -24.45
C TYR A 107 3.76 5.74 -24.39
N GLY A 108 3.26 6.90 -24.81
CA GLY A 108 1.84 7.22 -24.77
C GLY A 108 0.97 6.18 -25.50
N LEU A 109 -0.11 5.77 -24.83
CA LEU A 109 -1.10 4.86 -25.39
C LEU A 109 -2.26 5.64 -26.00
N LYS A 110 -2.86 5.10 -27.07
CA LYS A 110 -4.12 5.63 -27.59
C LYS A 110 -5.24 5.36 -26.58
N ALA A 111 -6.24 6.24 -26.53
CA ALA A 111 -7.33 6.19 -25.54
C ALA A 111 -8.09 4.84 -25.51
N ASN A 112 -8.09 4.10 -26.62
CA ASN A 112 -8.74 2.80 -26.77
C ASN A 112 -7.86 1.59 -26.40
N HIS A 113 -6.57 1.79 -26.11
CA HIS A 113 -5.62 0.73 -25.74
C HIS A 113 -5.37 0.63 -24.23
N GLY A 114 -6.13 1.36 -23.42
CA GLY A 114 -6.01 1.34 -21.96
C GLY A 114 -4.80 2.10 -21.44
N GLY A 115 -4.25 1.63 -20.32
CA GLY A 115 -3.15 2.28 -19.59
C GLY A 115 -3.63 3.07 -18.38
N VAL A 116 -2.70 3.75 -17.73
CA VAL A 116 -2.96 4.58 -16.55
C VAL A 116 -2.40 5.99 -16.75
N PRO A 117 -3.06 7.03 -16.20
CA PRO A 117 -2.63 8.40 -16.37
C PRO A 117 -1.37 8.73 -15.57
N LEU A 118 -0.59 9.67 -16.10
CA LEU A 118 0.43 10.38 -15.32
C LEU A 118 -0.25 11.34 -14.33
N LEU A 119 0.38 11.57 -13.16
CA LEU A 119 -0.11 12.53 -12.17
C LEU A 119 -0.29 13.91 -12.82
N GLY A 120 -1.46 14.52 -12.62
CA GLY A 120 -1.82 15.81 -13.22
C GLY A 120 -1.99 15.78 -14.74
N SER A 121 -2.24 14.62 -15.35
CA SER A 121 -2.40 14.45 -16.81
C SER A 121 -3.63 13.62 -17.15
N ARG A 122 -4.16 13.80 -18.36
CA ARG A 122 -5.13 12.88 -18.98
C ARG A 122 -4.49 11.90 -19.97
N TYR A 123 -3.21 12.10 -20.30
CA TYR A 123 -2.46 11.17 -21.15
C TYR A 123 -2.18 9.88 -20.40
N THR A 124 -2.53 8.75 -21.02
CA THR A 124 -2.26 7.42 -20.50
C THR A 124 -1.01 6.84 -21.13
N THR A 125 -0.31 6.01 -20.36
CA THR A 125 0.88 5.28 -20.78
C THR A 125 0.85 3.89 -20.11
N HIS A 126 1.86 3.09 -20.40
CA HIS A 126 2.03 1.79 -19.76
C HIS A 126 2.15 1.93 -18.23
N PRO A 127 1.51 1.06 -17.43
CA PRO A 127 1.49 1.20 -15.96
C PRO A 127 2.87 1.37 -15.33
N GLU A 128 3.85 0.58 -15.74
CA GLU A 128 5.22 0.65 -15.23
C GLU A 128 5.89 2.00 -15.51
N LYS A 129 5.59 2.63 -16.64
CA LYS A 129 6.11 3.97 -17.00
C LYS A 129 5.43 5.06 -16.20
N ALA A 130 4.12 4.97 -16.03
CA ALA A 130 3.37 5.92 -15.20
C ALA A 130 3.79 5.82 -13.72
N ILE A 131 3.93 4.61 -13.20
CA ILE A 131 4.37 4.34 -11.83
C ILE A 131 5.75 4.95 -11.60
N ALA A 132 6.73 4.66 -12.46
CA ALA A 132 8.08 5.21 -12.31
C ALA A 132 8.08 6.75 -12.29
N ALA A 133 7.38 7.39 -13.23
CA ALA A 133 7.28 8.85 -13.29
C ALA A 133 6.56 9.46 -12.08
N ASN A 134 5.47 8.84 -11.64
CA ASN A 134 4.68 9.33 -10.51
C ASN A 134 5.43 9.13 -9.18
N CYS A 135 6.05 7.97 -8.94
CA CYS A 135 6.88 7.72 -7.75
C CYS A 135 8.03 8.72 -7.64
N ALA A 136 8.73 8.98 -8.74
CA ALA A 136 9.80 9.96 -8.77
C ALA A 136 9.30 11.36 -8.36
N SER A 137 8.13 11.79 -8.85
CA SER A 137 7.54 13.06 -8.43
C SER A 137 7.21 13.10 -6.95
N THR A 138 6.55 12.07 -6.42
CA THR A 138 6.10 12.04 -5.02
C THR A 138 7.25 11.99 -4.02
N ARG A 139 8.44 11.56 -4.46
CA ARG A 139 9.64 11.47 -3.62
C ARG A 139 10.61 12.64 -3.77
N GLU A 140 10.53 13.41 -4.85
CA GLU A 140 11.55 14.39 -5.25
C GLU A 140 11.99 15.34 -4.13
N TRP A 141 11.04 15.86 -3.35
CA TRP A 141 11.34 16.81 -2.28
C TRP A 141 11.89 16.17 -1.01
N ASP A 142 11.87 14.84 -0.91
CA ASP A 142 12.14 14.10 0.32
C ASP A 142 11.32 14.66 1.52
N SER A 143 10.14 15.18 1.22
CA SER A 143 9.26 15.91 2.15
C SER A 143 7.91 15.23 2.35
N ASN A 144 7.66 14.12 1.64
CA ASN A 144 6.50 13.28 1.90
C ASN A 144 6.68 12.53 3.23
N GLY A 145 5.56 12.17 3.87
CA GLY A 145 5.57 11.57 5.21
C GLY A 145 6.60 10.45 5.41
N THR A 146 7.17 10.35 6.61
CA THR A 146 8.11 9.27 6.97
C THR A 146 7.45 8.33 7.95
N ASN A 147 7.49 7.03 7.66
CA ASN A 147 7.16 5.99 8.62
C ASN A 147 8.42 5.65 9.44
N PHE A 148 8.28 5.40 10.74
CA PHE A 148 9.38 5.07 11.63
C PHE A 148 9.30 3.60 12.03
N GLY A 149 10.41 2.87 12.06
CA GLY A 149 10.49 1.41 12.31
C GLY A 149 9.60 0.83 13.45
N TYR A 150 9.24 -0.45 13.32
CA TYR A 150 8.34 -1.20 14.20
C TYR A 150 9.14 -2.32 14.84
N ASN A 151 9.55 -2.07 16.07
CA ASN A 151 10.21 -2.97 16.98
C ASN A 151 9.66 -2.76 18.40
N PRO A 152 8.62 -3.53 18.80
CA PRO A 152 7.99 -3.39 20.10
C PRO A 152 8.94 -3.75 21.25
N LYS A 153 9.97 -4.58 21.00
CA LYS A 153 10.99 -4.91 22.01
C LYS A 153 11.84 -3.71 22.44
N LEU A 154 11.97 -2.72 21.55
CA LEU A 154 12.68 -1.46 21.83
C LEU A 154 11.70 -0.29 22.06
N GLY A 155 10.39 -0.56 22.12
CA GLY A 155 9.35 0.48 22.19
C GLY A 155 9.21 1.32 20.92
N HIS A 156 9.86 0.94 19.82
CA HIS A 156 9.78 1.63 18.54
C HIS A 156 8.53 1.13 17.80
N THR A 157 7.32 1.58 18.11
CA THR A 157 6.09 0.96 17.54
C THR A 157 5.48 1.73 16.37
N ALA A 158 6.28 2.51 15.64
CA ALA A 158 5.77 3.54 14.74
C ALA A 158 5.56 3.14 13.25
N GLY A 159 5.80 1.87 12.85
CA GLY A 159 5.62 1.40 11.44
C GLY A 159 6.91 0.91 10.75
N GLU A 160 7.01 0.75 9.42
CA GLU A 160 8.31 0.42 8.79
C GLU A 160 9.15 1.70 8.60
N PHE A 161 10.49 1.68 8.71
CA PHE A 161 11.26 2.90 8.38
C PHE A 161 11.28 3.10 6.86
N GLY A 162 10.61 4.15 6.38
CA GLY A 162 10.57 4.42 4.94
C GLY A 162 9.65 5.56 4.53
N HIS A 163 9.70 5.90 3.25
CA HIS A 163 8.81 6.87 2.62
C HIS A 163 7.67 6.12 1.90
N PRO A 164 6.44 6.66 1.89
CA PRO A 164 5.30 6.06 1.21
C PRO A 164 5.29 6.47 -0.28
N ASP A 165 6.44 6.43 -0.93
CA ASP A 165 6.58 6.74 -2.36
C ASP A 165 5.98 5.63 -3.26
N PHE A 166 5.45 4.57 -2.66
CA PHE A 166 4.75 3.47 -3.35
C PHE A 166 3.28 3.77 -3.68
N PHE A 167 2.65 4.84 -3.17
CA PHE A 167 1.23 5.13 -3.45
C PHE A 167 0.86 5.13 -4.94
N PRO A 168 1.70 5.65 -5.86
CA PRO A 168 1.39 5.57 -7.29
C PRO A 168 1.23 4.15 -7.83
N VAL A 169 1.82 3.13 -7.19
CA VAL A 169 1.63 1.72 -7.56
C VAL A 169 0.18 1.30 -7.29
N ALA A 170 -0.33 1.58 -6.10
CA ALA A 170 -1.71 1.24 -5.70
C ALA A 170 -2.73 2.00 -6.55
N VAL A 171 -2.51 3.30 -6.78
CA VAL A 171 -3.35 4.13 -7.64
C VAL A 171 -3.39 3.59 -9.08
N ALA A 172 -2.22 3.24 -9.64
CA ALA A 172 -2.16 2.67 -10.99
C ALA A 172 -2.91 1.33 -11.08
N ALA A 173 -2.76 0.45 -10.09
CA ALA A 173 -3.48 -0.82 -10.05
C ALA A 173 -5.00 -0.63 -10.00
N ALA A 174 -5.48 0.29 -9.16
CA ALA A 174 -6.90 0.62 -9.08
C ALA A 174 -7.42 1.22 -10.40
N GLN A 175 -6.67 2.14 -11.01
CA GLN A 175 -7.04 2.74 -12.30
C GLN A 175 -7.09 1.71 -13.43
N ALA A 176 -6.09 0.83 -13.52
CA ALA A 176 -6.04 -0.23 -14.53
C ALA A 176 -7.21 -1.21 -14.40
N THR A 177 -7.69 -1.45 -13.18
CA THR A 177 -8.80 -2.35 -12.88
C THR A 177 -10.15 -1.64 -12.74
N LYS A 178 -10.22 -0.33 -13.00
CA LYS A 178 -11.43 0.51 -12.86
C LYS A 178 -12.05 0.44 -11.47
N ARG A 179 -11.22 0.37 -10.44
CA ARG A 179 -11.60 0.38 -9.03
C ARG A 179 -11.43 1.79 -8.45
N ASP A 180 -12.07 2.04 -7.31
CA ASP A 180 -12.01 3.32 -6.60
C ASP A 180 -10.95 3.32 -5.48
N GLY A 181 -10.86 4.43 -4.75
CA GLY A 181 -9.94 4.56 -3.62
C GLY A 181 -10.30 3.72 -2.39
N LYS A 182 -11.48 3.07 -2.34
CA LYS A 182 -11.79 2.11 -1.28
C LYS A 182 -11.06 0.78 -1.51
N TYR A 183 -10.81 0.45 -2.77
CA TYR A 183 -10.01 -0.71 -3.17
C TYR A 183 -8.49 -0.44 -3.09
N ALA A 184 -8.09 0.80 -3.37
CA ALA A 184 -6.68 1.21 -3.50
C ALA A 184 -5.96 1.38 -2.15
#